data_AF-A0A4Q4YM16-F1
#
_entry.id   AF-A0A4Q4YM16-F1
#
_cell.length_a   1.000
_cell.length_b   1.000
_cell.length_c   1.000
_cell.angle_alpha   90.00
_cell.angle_beta   90.00
_cell.angle_gamma   90.00
#
_symmetry.space_group_name_H-M   'P 1'
#
loop_
_entity.id
_entity.type
_entity.pdbx_description
1 polymer ?
#
loop_
_entity_poly.entity_id
_entity_poly.type
_entity_poly.pdbx_seq_one_letter_code
_entity_poly.pdbx_strand_id
1 'polypeptide(L)'
;MVPKAIPKQARRSRMAQAVQAQKDQEAEEQADAANGAGGATNANVNANGVPAAKANDPAKGTRRPTRKRKNQEEEPADEEEEVVRPTKRTKSTAKPKREYRAKHPPKSDTVTINEAPKQILDIFVFGEGSSGELGLGSKKYDGKKPIDVKRPRINHNLDSKKVGVVQVACGGMHVVALTKDNKIYTWGINDDRALGRDTTWDGGLRDINAEDTDDEDDDDSGLNPLESTPGEVSQDHFSPGDIFSQVAATDSASFALTTDGRVYGWGTFRGSDGVIGFDLQTRVQPTPVEIPALKSITKLACGSNHVVALDMYGKVYTFGSGGQYQLGRKATTRHEGTKAGLRPECCYKFSSKMHAVDISAGSYHSFFIDNHGEVWGWGLNNYSQTGHNDDTGQDDAMVLMPRPIDSLSGRKISQIVGGEHHTVACTEDGQLLTWGRIDGHQVGQSVDKYNEDNTVFDENNRPRILVEPTPISGIYATSVAAGTDTSFAIDEAGKIYSWGFSANYQTGQGTEDDVEVPTLIDNTAVRGRKIVWAGAGGQYSIVAAESENAGQNGQVNGHANGGGS
;
A
#
# COMPACT_ATOMS: atom_id res chain seq x y z
N MET A 1 -23.58 23.98 36.92
CA MET A 1 -23.44 22.67 37.60
C MET A 1 -22.53 21.81 36.73
N VAL A 2 -21.60 21.04 37.29
CA VAL A 2 -20.67 20.20 36.51
C VAL A 2 -21.31 18.82 36.29
N PRO A 3 -21.37 18.28 35.05
CA PRO A 3 -21.78 16.90 34.81
C PRO A 3 -20.81 15.92 35.48
N LYS A 4 -21.33 14.90 36.17
CA LYS A 4 -20.47 13.83 36.72
C LYS A 4 -19.94 12.96 35.58
N ALA A 5 -18.65 12.59 35.66
CA ALA A 5 -18.05 11.65 34.73
C ALA A 5 -18.72 10.27 34.80
N ILE A 6 -18.85 9.62 33.64
CA ILE A 6 -19.43 8.28 33.49
C ILE A 6 -18.37 7.23 33.90
N PRO A 7 -18.70 6.21 34.71
CA PRO A 7 -17.73 5.20 35.17
C PRO A 7 -17.04 4.41 34.06
N LYS A 8 -15.75 4.05 34.24
CA LYS A 8 -14.93 3.23 33.30
C LYS A 8 -15.69 2.00 32.76
N GLN A 9 -16.44 1.31 33.62
CA GLN A 9 -17.18 0.08 33.28
C GLN A 9 -18.32 0.30 32.28
N ALA A 10 -19.06 1.41 32.40
CA ALA A 10 -20.06 1.81 31.41
C ALA A 10 -19.42 2.28 30.09
N ARG A 11 -18.18 2.81 30.14
CA ARG A 11 -17.38 3.12 28.96
C ARG A 11 -16.98 1.85 28.19
N ARG A 12 -16.43 0.83 28.86
CA ARG A 12 -16.15 -0.51 28.27
C ARG A 12 -17.43 -1.13 27.67
N SER A 13 -18.56 -1.11 28.36
CA SER A 13 -19.84 -1.62 27.84
C SER A 13 -20.31 -0.91 26.56
N ARG A 14 -20.05 0.41 26.44
CA ARG A 14 -20.49 1.20 25.28
C ARG A 14 -19.56 1.01 24.08
N MET A 15 -18.26 0.80 24.31
CA MET A 15 -17.31 0.38 23.26
C MET A 15 -17.61 -1.02 22.74
N ALA A 16 -17.90 -1.98 23.63
CA ALA A 16 -18.32 -3.32 23.22
C ALA A 16 -19.62 -3.30 22.38
N GLN A 17 -20.59 -2.44 22.74
CA GLN A 17 -21.80 -2.24 21.95
C GLN A 17 -21.55 -1.56 20.59
N ALA A 18 -20.59 -0.63 20.50
CA ALA A 18 -20.22 0.00 19.23
C ALA A 18 -19.50 -0.99 18.30
N VAL A 19 -18.53 -1.75 18.80
CA VAL A 19 -17.81 -2.78 18.02
C VAL A 19 -18.74 -3.93 17.61
N GLN A 20 -19.73 -4.29 18.45
CA GLN A 20 -20.74 -5.27 18.07
C GLN A 20 -21.69 -4.70 17.00
N ALA A 21 -22.19 -3.46 17.16
CA ALA A 21 -23.04 -2.83 16.15
C ALA A 21 -22.33 -2.69 14.78
N GLN A 22 -21.03 -2.38 14.78
CA GLN A 22 -20.23 -2.32 13.56
C GLN A 22 -20.13 -3.69 12.88
N LYS A 23 -19.90 -4.77 13.64
CA LYS A 23 -19.91 -6.15 13.13
C LYS A 23 -21.29 -6.65 12.71
N ASP A 24 -22.35 -6.17 13.37
CA ASP A 24 -23.73 -6.49 13.02
C ASP A 24 -24.10 -5.80 11.69
N GLN A 25 -23.67 -4.55 11.46
CA GLN A 25 -23.80 -3.86 10.17
C GLN A 25 -22.98 -4.56 9.06
N GLU A 26 -21.71 -4.89 9.32
CA GLU A 26 -20.87 -5.68 8.39
C GLU A 26 -21.52 -7.01 8.00
N ALA A 27 -22.25 -7.65 8.92
CA ALA A 27 -22.96 -8.91 8.69
C ALA A 27 -24.32 -8.73 7.98
N GLU A 28 -25.03 -7.64 8.23
CA GLU A 28 -26.33 -7.32 7.61
C GLU A 28 -26.15 -6.91 6.14
N GLU A 29 -25.15 -6.09 5.82
CA GLU A 29 -24.75 -5.75 4.44
C GLU A 29 -24.30 -7.01 3.65
N GLN A 30 -23.54 -7.91 4.28
CA GLN A 30 -23.17 -9.20 3.68
C GLN A 30 -24.37 -10.14 3.46
N ALA A 31 -25.40 -10.07 4.31
CA ALA A 31 -26.61 -10.88 4.17
C ALA A 31 -27.49 -10.42 3.00
N ASP A 32 -27.68 -9.11 2.82
CA ASP A 32 -28.47 -8.58 1.71
C ASP A 32 -27.76 -8.72 0.36
N ALA A 33 -26.43 -8.58 0.32
CA ALA A 33 -25.62 -8.94 -0.85
C ALA A 33 -25.80 -10.41 -1.28
N ALA A 34 -26.05 -11.33 -0.33
CA ALA A 34 -26.33 -12.73 -0.64
C ALA A 34 -27.78 -12.98 -1.09
N ASN A 35 -28.76 -12.23 -0.57
CA ASN A 35 -30.18 -12.42 -0.86
C ASN A 35 -30.60 -11.93 -2.26
N GLY A 36 -29.86 -10.99 -2.87
CA GLY A 36 -30.17 -10.49 -4.22
C GLY A 36 -30.13 -11.54 -5.35
N ALA A 37 -29.49 -12.70 -5.12
CA ALA A 37 -29.20 -13.70 -6.15
C ALA A 37 -30.24 -14.84 -6.28
N GLY A 38 -31.54 -14.58 -6.07
CA GLY A 38 -32.51 -15.64 -5.74
C GLY A 38 -33.94 -15.59 -6.29
N GLY A 39 -34.22 -15.18 -7.54
CA GLY A 39 -35.62 -15.18 -8.02
C GLY A 39 -35.91 -15.03 -9.52
N ALA A 40 -35.92 -16.14 -10.28
CA ALA A 40 -36.52 -16.18 -11.63
C ALA A 40 -37.08 -17.57 -11.98
N THR A 41 -38.40 -17.77 -11.82
CA THR A 41 -39.10 -19.01 -12.21
C THR A 41 -39.87 -18.84 -13.52
N ASN A 42 -40.11 -19.94 -14.24
CA ASN A 42 -40.70 -19.92 -15.58
C ASN A 42 -42.13 -19.36 -15.62
N ALA A 43 -42.38 -18.44 -16.55
CA ALA A 43 -43.70 -18.13 -17.07
C ALA A 43 -43.71 -18.35 -18.61
N ASN A 44 -44.68 -19.11 -19.10
CA ASN A 44 -44.76 -19.55 -20.49
C ASN A 44 -45.98 -18.92 -21.18
N VAL A 45 -45.77 -18.15 -22.25
CA VAL A 45 -46.84 -17.57 -23.08
C VAL A 45 -46.54 -17.79 -24.55
N ASN A 46 -47.53 -18.23 -25.32
CA ASN A 46 -47.38 -18.74 -26.67
C ASN A 46 -48.48 -18.17 -27.60
N ALA A 47 -48.10 -17.42 -28.64
CA ALA A 47 -49.04 -16.84 -29.61
C ALA A 47 -48.43 -16.56 -31.01
N ASN A 48 -48.61 -17.53 -31.92
CA ASN A 48 -48.88 -17.41 -33.37
C ASN A 48 -48.36 -16.20 -34.19
N GLY A 49 -47.57 -16.47 -35.24
CA GLY A 49 -47.30 -15.53 -36.35
C GLY A 49 -46.57 -16.17 -37.54
N VAL A 50 -47.32 -16.59 -38.57
CA VAL A 50 -46.86 -17.33 -39.78
C VAL A 50 -47.68 -16.78 -40.97
N PRO A 51 -47.14 -16.43 -42.17
CA PRO A 51 -46.54 -17.42 -43.08
C PRO A 51 -45.47 -16.99 -44.14
N ALA A 52 -44.89 -18.03 -44.76
CA ALA A 52 -44.41 -18.13 -46.16
C ALA A 52 -43.13 -17.38 -46.62
N ALA A 53 -42.34 -17.85 -47.61
CA ALA A 53 -42.16 -19.19 -48.20
C ALA A 53 -40.96 -19.21 -49.20
N LYS A 54 -40.54 -20.42 -49.64
CA LYS A 54 -39.60 -20.77 -50.75
C LYS A 54 -38.08 -20.71 -50.42
N ALA A 55 -37.22 -21.59 -50.95
CA ALA A 55 -37.42 -22.90 -51.60
C ALA A 55 -36.08 -23.70 -51.74
N ASN A 56 -36.22 -25.01 -52.05
CA ASN A 56 -35.26 -25.95 -52.67
C ASN A 56 -34.12 -26.61 -51.83
N ASP A 57 -34.39 -27.88 -51.50
CA ASP A 57 -33.47 -29.05 -51.43
C ASP A 57 -32.96 -29.40 -52.88
N PRO A 58 -32.11 -30.43 -53.17
CA PRO A 58 -31.52 -31.44 -52.28
C PRO A 58 -30.02 -31.80 -52.48
N ALA A 59 -29.40 -32.47 -51.50
CA ALA A 59 -28.86 -33.85 -51.68
C ALA A 59 -28.02 -34.41 -50.50
N LYS A 60 -28.24 -35.71 -50.26
CA LYS A 60 -27.59 -36.66 -49.32
C LYS A 60 -26.05 -36.77 -49.51
N GLY A 61 -25.24 -37.20 -48.53
CA GLY A 61 -25.51 -37.62 -47.15
C GLY A 61 -24.58 -38.76 -46.64
N THR A 62 -24.79 -39.22 -45.39
CA THR A 62 -24.09 -40.34 -44.69
C THR A 62 -22.62 -40.06 -44.25
N ARG A 63 -22.06 -40.65 -43.17
CA ARG A 63 -22.53 -41.71 -42.24
C ARG A 63 -21.92 -41.54 -40.81
N ARG A 64 -22.57 -42.15 -39.80
CA ARG A 64 -22.26 -42.20 -38.34
C ARG A 64 -21.67 -43.61 -37.97
N PRO A 65 -21.40 -44.04 -36.70
CA PRO A 65 -20.98 -43.37 -35.43
C PRO A 65 -20.02 -44.18 -34.47
N THR A 66 -19.70 -43.63 -33.29
CA THR A 66 -19.40 -44.31 -31.97
C THR A 66 -18.06 -45.10 -31.78
N ARG A 67 -17.57 -45.47 -30.57
CA ARG A 67 -18.13 -45.50 -29.17
C ARG A 67 -17.06 -45.35 -28.05
N LYS A 68 -17.50 -45.18 -26.78
CA LYS A 68 -16.69 -44.99 -25.53
C LYS A 68 -16.13 -46.28 -24.87
N ARG A 69 -15.01 -46.16 -24.11
CA ARG A 69 -14.65 -46.78 -22.78
C ARG A 69 -13.15 -46.47 -22.46
N LYS A 70 -12.54 -46.68 -21.29
CA LYS A 70 -12.84 -46.47 -19.83
C LYS A 70 -11.55 -46.87 -19.05
N ASN A 71 -11.12 -46.18 -17.98
CA ASN A 71 -9.86 -46.43 -17.25
C ASN A 71 -9.85 -47.72 -16.39
N GLN A 72 -8.64 -48.23 -16.09
CA GLN A 72 -8.18 -48.68 -14.76
C GLN A 72 -6.63 -48.75 -14.67
N GLU A 73 -6.08 -48.89 -13.46
CA GLU A 73 -4.63 -48.81 -13.11
C GLU A 73 -3.89 -50.16 -13.06
N GLU A 74 -2.54 -50.15 -13.03
CA GLU A 74 -1.65 -50.95 -12.15
C GLU A 74 -0.14 -50.68 -12.44
N GLU A 75 0.74 -50.83 -11.44
CA GLU A 75 2.22 -50.96 -11.56
C GLU A 75 2.65 -52.37 -11.10
N PRO A 76 3.84 -52.88 -11.51
CA PRO A 76 5.00 -52.88 -10.59
C PRO A 76 6.37 -52.68 -11.29
N ALA A 77 7.48 -52.95 -10.58
CA ALA A 77 8.83 -52.45 -10.86
C ALA A 77 9.90 -53.53 -11.22
N ASP A 78 11.17 -53.08 -11.19
CA ASP A 78 12.45 -53.81 -10.98
C ASP A 78 13.38 -54.22 -12.16
N GLU A 79 14.65 -54.35 -11.77
CA GLU A 79 15.87 -54.95 -12.38
C GLU A 79 16.81 -54.10 -13.29
N GLU A 80 18.12 -54.39 -13.13
CA GLU A 80 19.29 -53.70 -13.71
C GLU A 80 20.03 -54.61 -14.71
N GLU A 81 20.80 -54.07 -15.68
CA GLU A 81 22.04 -54.72 -16.16
C GLU A 81 22.99 -53.76 -16.93
N GLU A 82 24.29 -54.06 -16.95
CA GLU A 82 25.37 -53.23 -17.52
C GLU A 82 26.12 -53.93 -18.67
N VAL A 83 26.27 -53.30 -19.86
CA VAL A 83 27.06 -53.88 -20.98
C VAL A 83 28.02 -52.90 -21.68
N VAL A 84 29.28 -53.01 -21.26
CA VAL A 84 30.59 -52.83 -21.95
C VAL A 84 30.66 -52.36 -23.43
N ARG A 85 31.61 -51.43 -23.71
CA ARG A 85 32.03 -50.97 -25.07
C ARG A 85 33.23 -51.76 -25.66
N PRO A 86 33.46 -51.65 -26.98
CA PRO A 86 34.85 -51.55 -27.50
C PRO A 86 35.10 -50.36 -28.47
N THR A 87 36.36 -50.21 -28.91
CA THR A 87 36.95 -48.94 -29.43
C THR A 87 37.64 -49.05 -30.80
N LYS A 88 37.90 -47.89 -31.46
CA LYS A 88 39.21 -47.48 -32.09
C LYS A 88 39.10 -46.07 -32.72
N ARG A 89 39.97 -45.09 -32.34
CA ARG A 89 41.26 -44.66 -32.96
C ARG A 89 41.11 -43.95 -34.33
N THR A 90 41.79 -42.84 -34.69
CA THR A 90 42.84 -41.96 -34.09
C THR A 90 42.78 -40.57 -34.82
N LYS A 91 43.69 -39.55 -34.77
CA LYS A 91 45.10 -39.34 -34.37
C LYS A 91 45.41 -37.82 -34.21
N SER A 92 46.51 -37.45 -33.52
CA SER A 92 47.32 -36.18 -33.64
C SER A 92 46.65 -34.80 -33.44
N THR A 93 47.29 -33.75 -32.89
CA THR A 93 48.61 -33.55 -32.21
C THR A 93 48.55 -32.29 -31.33
N ALA A 94 49.39 -32.19 -30.28
CA ALA A 94 49.32 -31.10 -29.29
C ALA A 94 50.27 -29.91 -29.53
N LYS A 95 49.89 -28.74 -28.99
CA LYS A 95 50.71 -27.53 -28.76
C LYS A 95 50.34 -26.90 -27.40
N PRO A 96 51.16 -26.02 -26.81
CA PRO A 96 51.29 -25.91 -25.35
C PRO A 96 50.16 -25.16 -24.62
N LYS A 97 49.98 -25.49 -23.34
CA LYS A 97 49.09 -24.77 -22.41
C LYS A 97 49.58 -23.33 -22.21
N ARG A 98 48.72 -22.35 -22.45
CA ARG A 98 48.79 -21.05 -21.75
C ARG A 98 48.09 -21.21 -20.41
N GLU A 99 48.65 -20.65 -19.35
CA GLU A 99 47.94 -20.56 -18.07
C GLU A 99 46.72 -19.67 -18.24
N TYR A 100 45.55 -20.20 -17.88
CA TYR A 100 44.31 -19.46 -17.94
C TYR A 100 44.23 -18.61 -16.67
N ARG A 101 44.85 -17.42 -16.69
CA ARG A 101 44.62 -16.40 -15.64
C ARG A 101 43.11 -16.25 -15.50
N ALA A 102 42.59 -16.56 -14.32
CA ALA A 102 41.16 -16.51 -14.05
C ALA A 102 40.66 -15.12 -14.45
N LYS A 103 39.73 -15.07 -15.40
CA LYS A 103 38.99 -13.84 -15.65
C LYS A 103 38.19 -13.60 -14.38
N HIS A 104 38.41 -12.47 -13.73
CA HIS A 104 37.40 -11.95 -12.80
C HIS A 104 36.07 -11.94 -13.56
N PRO A 105 34.94 -12.30 -12.93
CA PRO A 105 33.64 -12.09 -13.56
C PRO A 105 33.58 -10.60 -13.98
N PRO A 106 33.06 -10.30 -15.18
CA PRO A 106 32.84 -8.90 -15.52
C PRO A 106 31.93 -8.32 -14.44
N LYS A 107 32.30 -7.15 -13.89
CA LYS A 107 31.28 -6.33 -13.27
C LYS A 107 30.24 -6.11 -14.37
N SER A 108 28.99 -6.50 -14.11
CA SER A 108 27.89 -5.97 -14.89
C SER A 108 27.88 -4.48 -14.61
N ASP A 109 28.15 -3.67 -15.62
CA ASP A 109 27.89 -2.23 -15.58
C ASP A 109 26.36 -2.05 -15.62
N THR A 110 25.71 -2.35 -14.50
CA THR A 110 24.27 -2.19 -14.30
C THR A 110 23.95 -0.70 -14.41
N VAL A 111 23.06 -0.37 -15.35
CA VAL A 111 22.71 1.02 -15.61
C VAL A 111 21.87 1.53 -14.44
N THR A 112 22.47 2.40 -13.62
CA THR A 112 21.74 3.19 -12.63
C THR A 112 20.70 4.03 -13.35
N ILE A 113 19.41 3.76 -13.08
CA ILE A 113 18.28 4.56 -13.57
C ILE A 113 17.59 5.34 -12.45
N ASN A 114 17.72 4.90 -11.20
CA ASN A 114 17.14 5.55 -10.02
C ASN A 114 18.24 6.01 -9.06
N GLU A 115 18.05 7.15 -8.41
CA GLU A 115 18.95 7.60 -7.34
C GLU A 115 18.54 7.04 -5.98
N ALA A 116 19.53 6.59 -5.19
CA ALA A 116 19.31 6.24 -3.79
C ALA A 116 19.07 7.51 -2.94
N PRO A 117 18.08 7.53 -2.04
CA PRO A 117 17.81 8.67 -1.17
C PRO A 117 18.94 8.88 -0.15
N LYS A 118 19.35 10.14 0.04
CA LYS A 118 20.54 10.53 0.82
C LYS A 118 20.22 11.38 2.06
N GLN A 119 19.03 12.00 2.10
CA GLN A 119 18.62 12.87 3.20
C GLN A 119 18.26 12.04 4.41
N ILE A 120 19.01 12.19 5.51
CA ILE A 120 18.70 11.49 6.77
C ILE A 120 17.48 12.16 7.43
N LEU A 121 16.57 11.33 7.90
CA LEU A 121 15.31 11.72 8.50
C LEU A 121 15.30 11.40 10.01
N ASP A 122 14.69 12.30 10.80
CA ASP A 122 14.20 11.96 12.14
C ASP A 122 12.72 11.54 12.01
N ILE A 123 12.38 10.35 12.51
CA ILE A 123 11.06 9.73 12.34
C ILE A 123 10.18 9.97 13.57
N PHE A 124 8.96 10.48 13.37
CA PHE A 124 7.96 10.72 14.40
C PHE A 124 6.71 9.90 14.14
N VAL A 125 6.21 9.22 15.16
CA VAL A 125 5.07 8.28 15.07
C VAL A 125 3.93 8.73 16.00
N PHE A 126 2.68 8.46 15.60
CA PHE A 126 1.47 8.77 16.35
C PHE A 126 0.28 7.92 15.89
N GLY A 127 -0.80 7.93 16.67
CA GLY A 127 -1.95 7.05 16.49
C GLY A 127 -1.95 5.86 17.46
N GLU A 128 -2.69 4.82 17.12
CA GLU A 128 -2.68 3.54 17.85
C GLU A 128 -1.45 2.71 17.46
N GLY A 129 -1.06 1.77 18.33
CA GLY A 129 0.09 0.90 18.14
C GLY A 129 -0.09 -0.48 18.75
N SER A 130 -1.34 -0.95 18.86
CA SER A 130 -1.74 -2.19 19.54
C SER A 130 -1.23 -3.46 18.85
N SER A 131 -0.67 -3.33 17.64
CA SER A 131 0.02 -4.41 16.90
C SER A 131 1.49 -4.08 16.58
N GLY A 132 2.07 -3.08 17.27
CA GLY A 132 3.48 -2.70 17.14
C GLY A 132 3.81 -1.71 16.00
N GLU A 133 2.81 -1.20 15.29
CA GLU A 133 2.91 -0.37 14.07
C GLU A 133 3.70 0.94 14.28
N LEU A 134 3.75 1.43 15.51
CA LEU A 134 4.50 2.63 15.89
C LEU A 134 6.02 2.39 16.04
N GLY A 135 6.47 1.13 16.11
CA GLY A 135 7.89 0.79 16.17
C GLY A 135 8.60 1.23 17.46
N LEU A 136 7.86 1.41 18.56
CA LEU A 136 8.37 1.93 19.84
C LEU A 136 8.80 0.84 20.83
N GLY A 137 8.83 -0.44 20.41
CA GLY A 137 9.12 -1.60 21.24
C GLY A 137 7.95 -2.01 22.14
N SER A 138 8.10 -3.11 22.88
CA SER A 138 7.03 -3.69 23.70
C SER A 138 6.95 -3.16 25.14
N LYS A 139 7.78 -2.18 25.51
CA LYS A 139 7.91 -1.69 26.90
C LYS A 139 7.84 -0.16 26.99
N LYS A 140 7.59 0.35 28.20
CA LYS A 140 7.62 1.80 28.45
C LYS A 140 9.01 2.38 28.14
N TYR A 141 9.08 3.48 27.41
CA TYR A 141 10.30 4.26 27.16
C TYR A 141 10.09 5.70 27.60
N ASP A 142 11.04 6.27 28.36
CA ASP A 142 10.93 7.62 28.94
C ASP A 142 9.59 7.83 29.69
N GLY A 143 9.22 6.82 30.50
CA GLY A 143 7.96 6.76 31.26
C GLY A 143 6.69 6.59 30.43
N LYS A 144 6.76 6.52 29.10
CA LYS A 144 5.60 6.51 28.20
C LYS A 144 5.38 5.13 27.60
N LYS A 145 4.12 4.65 27.62
CA LYS A 145 3.72 3.41 26.93
C LYS A 145 4.00 3.52 25.41
N PRO A 146 4.31 2.40 24.72
CA PRO A 146 4.59 2.39 23.29
C PRO A 146 3.34 2.54 22.41
N ILE A 147 2.15 2.30 22.97
CA ILE A 147 0.84 2.46 22.35
C ILE A 147 0.25 3.87 22.57
N ASP A 148 -0.89 4.14 21.94
CA ASP A 148 -1.79 5.30 22.14
C ASP A 148 -1.07 6.67 22.07
N VAL A 149 -0.32 6.88 20.98
CA VAL A 149 0.61 7.99 20.84
C VAL A 149 -0.12 9.20 20.26
N LYS A 150 -0.83 9.91 21.14
CA LYS A 150 -1.81 10.96 20.81
C LYS A 150 -1.29 12.16 19.98
N ARG A 151 0.03 12.40 19.99
CA ARG A 151 0.73 13.47 19.23
C ARG A 151 2.10 12.95 18.78
N PRO A 152 2.68 13.46 17.67
CA PRO A 152 3.93 12.96 17.12
C PRO A 152 5.04 12.79 18.16
N ARG A 153 5.56 11.56 18.31
CA ARG A 153 6.65 11.20 19.21
C ARG A 153 7.83 10.69 18.39
N ILE A 154 9.04 11.20 18.65
CA ILE A 154 10.25 10.70 17.96
C ILE A 154 10.47 9.21 18.28
N ASN A 155 10.74 8.40 17.26
CA ASN A 155 11.02 6.98 17.44
C ASN A 155 12.49 6.78 17.87
N HIS A 156 12.68 6.37 19.12
CA HIS A 156 13.99 6.18 19.74
C HIS A 156 14.78 4.98 19.19
N ASN A 157 14.11 4.03 18.53
CA ASN A 157 14.75 2.89 17.86
C ASN A 157 15.33 3.27 16.49
N LEU A 158 14.87 4.38 15.90
CA LEU A 158 15.27 4.88 14.58
C LEU A 158 16.19 6.12 14.66
N ASP A 159 17.02 6.19 15.70
CA ASP A 159 18.01 7.27 15.90
C ASP A 159 18.83 7.53 14.62
N SER A 160 18.87 8.79 14.20
CA SER A 160 19.43 9.22 12.91
C SER A 160 20.96 9.07 12.82
N LYS A 161 21.66 9.01 13.96
CA LYS A 161 23.11 8.74 14.02
C LYS A 161 23.38 7.25 13.86
N LYS A 162 22.67 6.41 14.62
CA LYS A 162 22.80 4.95 14.63
C LYS A 162 22.24 4.30 13.35
N VAL A 163 20.95 4.47 13.11
CA VAL A 163 20.20 3.85 11.99
C VAL A 163 20.25 4.78 10.78
N GLY A 164 19.81 6.03 10.94
CA GLY A 164 19.80 7.00 9.85
C GLY A 164 18.91 6.58 8.68
N VAL A 165 17.61 6.51 8.95
CA VAL A 165 16.56 6.31 7.94
C VAL A 165 16.63 7.43 6.89
N VAL A 166 16.43 7.09 5.63
CA VAL A 166 16.39 8.02 4.48
C VAL A 166 15.07 7.98 3.71
N GLN A 167 14.23 6.96 3.94
CA GLN A 167 12.86 6.86 3.43
C GLN A 167 12.03 5.91 4.30
N VAL A 168 10.72 6.16 4.36
CA VAL A 168 9.71 5.30 5.01
C VAL A 168 8.56 5.06 4.03
N ALA A 169 7.91 3.91 4.13
CA ALA A 169 6.62 3.61 3.53
C ALA A 169 5.70 2.95 4.58
N CYS A 170 4.53 3.56 4.79
CA CYS A 170 3.47 2.97 5.60
C CYS A 170 2.66 1.97 4.78
N GLY A 171 2.48 0.78 5.31
CA GLY A 171 1.43 -0.16 4.94
C GLY A 171 0.27 -0.09 5.93
N GLY A 172 -0.81 -0.81 5.66
CA GLY A 172 -2.02 -0.79 6.49
C GLY A 172 -1.77 -1.05 7.98
N MET A 173 -0.99 -2.10 8.30
CA MET A 173 -0.67 -2.51 9.69
C MET A 173 0.82 -2.74 9.95
N HIS A 174 1.70 -2.29 9.03
CA HIS A 174 3.15 -2.45 9.15
C HIS A 174 3.88 -1.33 8.41
N VAL A 175 5.18 -1.19 8.66
CA VAL A 175 6.03 -0.15 8.08
C VAL A 175 7.30 -0.76 7.48
N VAL A 176 7.77 -0.18 6.39
CA VAL A 176 9.07 -0.47 5.76
C VAL A 176 9.90 0.82 5.74
N ALA A 177 11.17 0.75 6.12
CA ALA A 177 12.10 1.88 6.09
C ALA A 177 13.42 1.51 5.40
N LEU A 178 13.98 2.43 4.63
CA LEU A 178 15.30 2.33 4.00
C LEU A 178 16.30 3.21 4.75
N THR A 179 17.52 2.72 4.97
CA THR A 179 18.59 3.43 5.68
C THR A 179 19.71 3.91 4.76
N LYS A 180 20.47 4.91 5.23
CA LYS A 180 21.67 5.47 4.58
C LYS A 180 22.77 4.44 4.26
N ASP A 181 22.81 3.33 4.99
CA ASP A 181 23.74 2.20 4.78
C ASP A 181 23.10 1.04 3.99
N ASN A 182 22.02 1.32 3.25
CA ASN A 182 21.37 0.43 2.30
C ASN A 182 20.72 -0.81 2.94
N LYS A 183 20.23 -0.70 4.18
CA LYS A 183 19.45 -1.75 4.86
C LYS A 183 17.96 -1.44 4.78
N ILE A 184 17.16 -2.49 4.84
CA ILE A 184 15.71 -2.41 4.95
C ILE A 184 15.33 -2.82 6.38
N TYR A 185 14.57 -1.96 7.06
CA TYR A 185 14.00 -2.22 8.40
C TYR A 185 12.48 -2.32 8.31
N THR A 186 11.89 -3.19 9.12
CA THR A 186 10.44 -3.44 9.15
C THR A 186 9.90 -3.59 10.57
N TRP A 187 8.65 -3.22 10.82
CA TRP A 187 7.92 -3.41 12.09
C TRP A 187 6.39 -3.34 11.90
N GLY A 188 5.62 -3.78 12.89
CA GLY A 188 4.15 -3.97 12.82
C GLY A 188 3.76 -5.45 12.63
N ILE A 189 2.58 -5.72 12.06
CA ILE A 189 2.06 -7.10 11.94
C ILE A 189 2.90 -7.96 10.99
N ASN A 190 3.14 -9.23 11.36
CA ASN A 190 3.85 -10.22 10.54
C ASN A 190 3.06 -11.51 10.22
N ASP A 191 1.75 -11.56 10.47
CA ASP A 191 0.90 -12.74 10.21
C ASP A 191 0.99 -13.22 8.75
N ASP A 192 0.78 -12.29 7.81
CA ASP A 192 0.98 -12.52 6.36
C ASP A 192 2.43 -12.37 5.91
N ARG A 193 3.39 -12.36 6.85
CA ARG A 193 4.84 -12.22 6.62
C ARG A 193 5.29 -10.91 5.97
N ALA A 194 4.49 -9.84 6.13
CA ALA A 194 4.74 -8.52 5.57
C ALA A 194 6.08 -7.88 6.02
N LEU A 195 6.68 -8.32 7.14
CA LEU A 195 7.96 -7.81 7.60
C LEU A 195 9.18 -8.46 6.91
N GLY A 196 9.02 -9.60 6.23
CA GLY A 196 10.08 -10.26 5.45
C GLY A 196 11.22 -10.88 6.26
N ARG A 197 11.01 -11.02 7.58
CA ARG A 197 11.97 -11.53 8.57
C ARG A 197 11.23 -12.36 9.61
N ASP A 198 11.96 -13.20 10.34
CA ASP A 198 11.38 -13.97 11.44
C ASP A 198 11.05 -13.05 12.64
N THR A 199 9.92 -13.35 13.27
CA THR A 199 9.40 -12.70 14.48
C THR A 199 8.79 -13.70 15.47
N THR A 200 9.04 -15.00 15.25
CA THR A 200 8.56 -16.08 16.11
C THR A 200 8.99 -15.82 17.56
N TRP A 201 7.99 -15.64 18.42
CA TRP A 201 8.15 -15.33 19.84
C TRP A 201 7.18 -16.21 20.63
N ASP A 202 7.70 -17.07 21.51
CA ASP A 202 6.89 -18.08 22.21
C ASP A 202 5.84 -17.49 23.17
N GLY A 203 6.01 -16.20 23.53
CA GLY A 203 5.12 -15.48 24.44
C GLY A 203 5.32 -15.86 25.91
N GLY A 204 5.34 -14.86 26.79
CA GLY A 204 5.09 -15.11 28.20
C GLY A 204 3.60 -15.36 28.41
N LEU A 205 3.19 -16.57 28.82
CA LEU A 205 1.80 -16.80 29.21
C LEU A 205 1.45 -15.92 30.41
N ARG A 206 0.70 -14.84 30.18
CA ARG A 206 -0.12 -14.21 31.23
C ARG A 206 -1.27 -15.16 31.55
N ASP A 207 -1.34 -15.58 32.81
CA ASP A 207 -2.39 -16.49 33.27
C ASP A 207 -3.73 -15.74 33.34
N ILE A 208 -4.76 -16.25 32.65
CA ILE A 208 -6.11 -15.67 32.63
C ILE A 208 -6.76 -15.66 34.03
N ASN A 209 -6.19 -16.41 34.98
CA ASN A 209 -6.64 -16.48 36.37
C ASN A 209 -5.84 -15.56 37.32
N ALA A 210 -4.91 -14.74 36.83
CA ALA A 210 -4.45 -13.60 37.60
C ALA A 210 -5.64 -12.64 37.76
N GLU A 211 -5.96 -12.25 39.00
CA GLU A 211 -7.00 -11.26 39.25
C GLU A 211 -6.66 -9.94 38.54
N ASP A 212 -7.67 -9.16 38.12
CA ASP A 212 -7.51 -7.80 37.53
C ASP A 212 -6.91 -6.85 38.58
N THR A 213 -5.60 -6.97 38.84
CA THR A 213 -4.82 -5.96 39.55
C THR A 213 -4.69 -4.76 38.62
N ASP A 214 -5.46 -3.70 38.93
CA ASP A 214 -5.42 -2.36 38.31
C ASP A 214 -4.05 -1.63 38.54
N ASP A 215 -2.95 -2.38 38.67
CA ASP A 215 -1.59 -1.90 38.86
C ASP A 215 -1.09 -1.28 37.55
N GLU A 216 -1.19 0.06 37.44
CA GLU A 216 -0.72 0.84 36.28
C GLU A 216 0.80 0.73 36.04
N ASP A 217 1.53 0.07 36.96
CA ASP A 217 2.95 -0.21 36.95
C ASP A 217 3.37 -1.38 36.04
N ASP A 218 2.48 -2.22 35.50
CA ASP A 218 2.90 -3.26 34.55
C ASP A 218 3.59 -2.64 33.31
N ASP A 219 4.85 -3.04 33.10
CA ASP A 219 5.78 -2.48 32.10
C ASP A 219 5.70 -3.19 30.74
N ASP A 220 5.04 -4.36 30.68
CA ASP A 220 4.91 -5.17 29.47
C ASP A 220 3.58 -4.91 28.77
N SER A 221 3.63 -4.29 27.60
CA SER A 221 2.43 -3.96 26.79
C SER A 221 1.74 -5.18 26.17
N GLY A 222 2.30 -6.39 26.27
CA GLY A 222 1.82 -7.60 25.59
C GLY A 222 2.19 -7.67 24.11
N LEU A 223 2.81 -6.63 23.55
CA LEU A 223 3.30 -6.61 22.17
C LEU A 223 4.48 -7.58 22.00
N ASN A 224 4.51 -8.30 20.87
CA ASN A 224 5.68 -9.06 20.46
C ASN A 224 6.88 -8.09 20.27
N PRO A 225 8.00 -8.26 21.01
CA PRO A 225 9.16 -7.37 20.91
C PRO A 225 9.82 -7.41 19.53
N LEU A 226 9.69 -8.51 18.79
CA LEU A 226 10.26 -8.67 17.45
C LEU A 226 9.45 -7.95 16.36
N GLU A 227 8.16 -7.67 16.62
CA GLU A 227 7.26 -6.96 15.70
C GLU A 227 7.13 -5.48 16.04
N SER A 228 7.01 -5.16 17.33
CA SER A 228 6.92 -3.78 17.83
C SER A 228 8.24 -3.00 17.80
N THR A 229 9.37 -3.65 17.53
CA THR A 229 10.68 -3.00 17.38
C THR A 229 11.15 -3.08 15.91
N PRO A 230 11.60 -1.96 15.30
CA PRO A 230 12.25 -1.96 13.98
C PRO A 230 13.41 -2.94 13.91
N GLY A 231 13.26 -3.97 13.07
CA GLY A 231 14.26 -5.01 12.84
C GLY A 231 14.72 -5.05 11.38
N GLU A 232 15.99 -5.37 11.17
CA GLU A 232 16.61 -5.48 9.85
C GLU A 232 16.10 -6.72 9.10
N VAL A 233 15.79 -6.56 7.81
CA VAL A 233 15.52 -7.66 6.87
C VAL A 233 16.84 -8.20 6.34
N SER A 234 17.05 -9.52 6.43
CA SER A 234 18.35 -10.12 6.11
C SER A 234 18.78 -9.81 4.67
N GLN A 235 20.02 -9.34 4.54
CA GLN A 235 20.61 -8.97 3.26
C GLN A 235 20.90 -10.18 2.36
N ASP A 236 20.90 -11.40 2.93
CA ASP A 236 21.08 -12.66 2.19
C ASP A 236 19.93 -12.97 1.20
N HIS A 237 18.81 -12.23 1.27
CA HIS A 237 17.67 -12.36 0.35
C HIS A 237 17.78 -11.48 -0.91
N PHE A 238 18.78 -10.61 -1.00
CA PHE A 238 19.01 -9.69 -2.12
C PHE A 238 20.29 -10.08 -2.89
N SER A 239 20.52 -9.53 -4.09
CA SER A 239 21.73 -9.86 -4.83
C SER A 239 22.94 -9.10 -4.26
N PRO A 240 24.14 -9.71 -4.16
CA PRO A 240 25.30 -9.05 -3.57
C PRO A 240 25.72 -7.76 -4.32
N GLY A 241 25.52 -6.61 -3.67
CA GLY A 241 25.81 -5.29 -4.23
C GLY A 241 24.59 -4.54 -4.76
N ASP A 242 23.37 -5.04 -4.56
CA ASP A 242 22.14 -4.31 -4.83
C ASP A 242 22.04 -3.05 -3.97
N ILE A 243 21.72 -1.91 -4.61
CA ILE A 243 21.47 -0.64 -3.95
C ILE A 243 19.99 -0.30 -4.13
N PHE A 244 19.31 0.13 -3.06
CA PHE A 244 17.89 0.47 -3.07
C PHE A 244 17.65 1.97 -3.30
N SER A 245 16.59 2.28 -4.05
CA SER A 245 16.12 3.64 -4.32
C SER A 245 14.73 3.93 -3.78
N GLN A 246 13.89 2.91 -3.60
CA GLN A 246 12.58 3.06 -2.98
C GLN A 246 12.17 1.83 -2.15
N VAL A 247 11.49 2.04 -1.03
CA VAL A 247 10.63 1.05 -0.36
C VAL A 247 9.16 1.42 -0.51
N ALA A 248 8.27 0.41 -0.52
CA ALA A 248 6.83 0.58 -0.60
C ALA A 248 6.10 -0.55 0.16
N ALA A 249 4.85 -0.32 0.57
CA ALA A 249 4.07 -1.26 1.38
C ALA A 249 2.57 -1.17 1.06
N THR A 250 1.87 -2.31 1.18
CA THR A 250 0.40 -2.43 1.12
C THR A 250 -0.13 -2.81 2.52
N ASP A 251 -1.34 -3.33 2.68
CA ASP A 251 -1.85 -3.83 3.98
C ASP A 251 -1.15 -5.12 4.45
N SER A 252 -0.57 -5.89 3.52
CA SER A 252 -0.09 -7.26 3.81
C SER A 252 1.13 -7.68 2.98
N ALA A 253 1.68 -6.78 2.15
CA ALA A 253 2.90 -6.99 1.37
C ALA A 253 3.83 -5.78 1.44
N SER A 254 5.09 -6.02 1.10
CA SER A 254 6.20 -5.06 1.16
C SER A 254 7.09 -5.23 -0.06
N PHE A 255 7.65 -4.11 -0.53
CA PHE A 255 8.42 -4.05 -1.77
C PHE A 255 9.65 -3.15 -1.63
N ALA A 256 10.71 -3.51 -2.36
CA ALA A 256 11.93 -2.72 -2.47
C ALA A 256 12.37 -2.62 -3.94
N LEU A 257 12.63 -1.41 -4.40
CA LEU A 257 13.09 -1.07 -5.74
C LEU A 257 14.59 -0.77 -5.72
N THR A 258 15.35 -1.40 -6.60
CA THR A 258 16.79 -1.15 -6.75
C THR A 258 17.10 0.02 -7.69
N THR A 259 18.33 0.54 -7.61
CA THR A 259 18.82 1.63 -8.47
C THR A 259 18.94 1.25 -9.95
N ASP A 260 18.99 -0.05 -10.28
CA ASP A 260 18.94 -0.60 -11.65
C ASP A 260 17.52 -1.06 -12.07
N GLY A 261 16.51 -0.82 -11.23
CA GLY A 261 15.10 -1.01 -11.56
C GLY A 261 14.57 -2.44 -11.49
N ARG A 262 15.18 -3.31 -10.68
CA ARG A 262 14.58 -4.58 -10.23
C ARG A 262 13.69 -4.32 -9.01
N VAL A 263 12.64 -5.12 -8.86
CA VAL A 263 11.72 -5.05 -7.72
C VAL A 263 11.80 -6.35 -6.94
N TYR A 264 12.09 -6.24 -5.65
CA TYR A 264 11.91 -7.30 -4.67
C TYR A 264 10.57 -7.13 -3.96
N GLY A 265 9.92 -8.24 -3.59
CA GLY A 265 8.69 -8.22 -2.81
C GLY A 265 8.56 -9.40 -1.85
N TRP A 266 7.71 -9.24 -0.84
CA TRP A 266 7.33 -10.28 0.13
C TRP A 266 5.98 -9.97 0.77
N GLY A 267 5.43 -10.92 1.53
CA GLY A 267 4.08 -10.87 2.11
C GLY A 267 3.01 -11.54 1.23
N THR A 268 1.80 -10.96 1.15
CA THR A 268 0.71 -11.45 0.28
C THR A 268 -0.31 -10.37 -0.10
N PHE A 269 -1.19 -10.65 -1.06
CA PHE A 269 -2.36 -9.84 -1.39
C PHE A 269 -3.67 -10.50 -0.94
N ARG A 270 -4.60 -9.68 -0.44
CA ARG A 270 -5.95 -10.05 0.01
C ARG A 270 -7.05 -9.46 -0.89
N GLY A 271 -8.23 -10.06 -0.82
CA GLY A 271 -9.49 -9.53 -1.34
C GLY A 271 -10.64 -9.90 -0.40
N SER A 272 -11.89 -9.74 -0.85
CA SER A 272 -13.11 -10.13 -0.11
C SER A 272 -13.02 -11.54 0.45
N ASP A 273 -12.54 -12.47 -0.36
CA ASP A 273 -12.50 -13.92 -0.07
C ASP A 273 -11.25 -14.31 0.76
N GLY A 274 -10.54 -13.32 1.31
CA GLY A 274 -9.28 -13.48 2.04
C GLY A 274 -8.03 -13.47 1.14
N VAL A 275 -7.02 -14.26 1.51
CA VAL A 275 -5.69 -14.27 0.86
C VAL A 275 -5.76 -14.84 -0.56
N ILE A 276 -5.48 -14.00 -1.56
CA ILE A 276 -5.42 -14.35 -2.99
C ILE A 276 -4.10 -15.08 -3.29
N GLY A 277 -2.98 -14.51 -2.81
CA GLY A 277 -1.62 -14.99 -3.05
C GLY A 277 -0.61 -13.85 -3.13
N PHE A 278 0.68 -14.19 -3.07
CA PHE A 278 1.76 -13.29 -3.48
C PHE A 278 1.96 -13.37 -5.01
N ASP A 279 2.03 -14.60 -5.52
CA ASP A 279 2.00 -14.91 -6.94
C ASP A 279 1.06 -16.10 -7.24
N LEU A 280 1.02 -16.55 -8.49
CA LEU A 280 0.16 -17.63 -8.95
C LEU A 280 0.38 -18.95 -8.16
N GLN A 281 1.64 -19.24 -7.84
CA GLN A 281 2.12 -20.43 -7.14
C GLN A 281 2.26 -20.17 -5.63
N THR A 282 2.83 -19.02 -5.25
CA THR A 282 3.12 -18.66 -3.86
C THR A 282 1.92 -18.02 -3.15
N ARG A 283 1.38 -18.68 -2.11
CA ARG A 283 0.26 -18.11 -1.31
C ARG A 283 0.72 -16.96 -0.40
N VAL A 284 1.85 -17.10 0.27
CA VAL A 284 2.47 -16.08 1.13
C VAL A 284 3.98 -16.21 0.96
N GLN A 285 4.67 -15.11 0.70
CA GLN A 285 6.11 -15.08 0.46
C GLN A 285 6.82 -14.59 1.74
N PRO A 286 7.53 -15.46 2.50
CA PRO A 286 7.96 -15.15 3.86
C PRO A 286 9.18 -14.22 3.97
N THR A 287 9.95 -14.10 2.89
CA THR A 287 11.22 -13.36 2.79
C THR A 287 11.29 -12.66 1.43
N PRO A 288 12.10 -11.61 1.24
CA PRO A 288 12.24 -10.96 -0.06
C PRO A 288 12.55 -11.93 -1.21
N VAL A 289 11.94 -11.69 -2.37
CA VAL A 289 12.25 -12.36 -3.65
C VAL A 289 12.13 -11.37 -4.81
N GLU A 290 13.00 -11.49 -5.82
CA GLU A 290 12.90 -10.67 -7.04
C GLU A 290 11.63 -11.03 -7.83
N ILE A 291 10.94 -10.03 -8.38
CA ILE A 291 9.75 -10.17 -9.22
C ILE A 291 10.19 -10.03 -10.70
N PRO A 292 10.53 -11.13 -11.43
CA PRO A 292 11.31 -11.01 -12.67
C PRO A 292 10.52 -10.51 -13.88
N ALA A 293 9.22 -10.23 -13.70
CA ALA A 293 8.36 -9.57 -14.67
C ALA A 293 8.53 -8.03 -14.66
N LEU A 294 9.01 -7.45 -13.55
CA LEU A 294 9.25 -6.03 -13.38
C LEU A 294 10.74 -5.74 -13.65
N LYS A 295 11.02 -4.86 -14.61
CA LYS A 295 12.38 -4.49 -15.02
C LYS A 295 12.45 -3.04 -15.43
N SER A 296 13.57 -2.39 -15.12
CA SER A 296 13.78 -0.96 -15.38
C SER A 296 12.67 -0.08 -14.78
N ILE A 297 12.18 -0.46 -13.60
CA ILE A 297 11.18 0.29 -12.84
C ILE A 297 11.82 1.54 -12.22
N THR A 298 11.09 2.66 -12.23
CA THR A 298 11.52 3.97 -11.72
C THR A 298 10.76 4.43 -10.48
N LYS A 299 9.48 4.05 -10.35
CA LYS A 299 8.65 4.33 -9.17
C LYS A 299 7.69 3.17 -8.88
N LEU A 300 7.43 2.94 -7.61
CA LEU A 300 6.33 2.15 -7.08
C LEU A 300 5.31 3.07 -6.38
N ALA A 301 4.03 2.74 -6.50
CA ALA A 301 2.96 3.24 -5.62
C ALA A 301 2.12 2.04 -5.17
N CYS A 302 1.59 2.09 -3.95
CA CYS A 302 0.83 1.00 -3.35
C CYS A 302 -0.51 1.52 -2.84
N GLY A 303 -1.56 0.76 -3.10
CA GLY A 303 -2.80 0.85 -2.35
C GLY A 303 -2.90 -0.30 -1.34
N SER A 304 -4.05 -0.40 -0.68
CA SER A 304 -4.31 -1.39 0.37
C SER A 304 -3.97 -2.82 -0.05
N ASN A 305 -4.36 -3.24 -1.25
CA ASN A 305 -4.07 -4.60 -1.73
C ASN A 305 -3.64 -4.67 -3.20
N HIS A 306 -3.00 -3.62 -3.73
CA HIS A 306 -2.45 -3.60 -5.09
C HIS A 306 -1.21 -2.72 -5.20
N VAL A 307 -0.41 -2.97 -6.24
CA VAL A 307 0.79 -2.20 -6.58
C VAL A 307 0.67 -1.66 -7.99
N VAL A 308 1.09 -0.40 -8.14
CA VAL A 308 1.28 0.32 -9.39
C VAL A 308 2.79 0.53 -9.57
N ALA A 309 3.34 0.23 -10.74
CA ALA A 309 4.78 0.31 -11.01
C ALA A 309 5.05 1.00 -12.36
N LEU A 310 5.89 2.03 -12.34
CA LEU A 310 6.26 2.83 -13.51
C LEU A 310 7.60 2.35 -14.07
N ASP A 311 7.71 2.10 -15.39
CA ASP A 311 8.99 1.81 -16.05
C ASP A 311 9.68 3.06 -16.62
N MET A 312 10.98 2.96 -16.92
CA MET A 312 11.78 4.03 -17.53
C MET A 312 11.33 4.48 -18.94
N TYR A 313 10.33 3.81 -19.52
CA TYR A 313 9.70 4.15 -20.79
C TYR A 313 8.29 4.75 -20.59
N GLY A 314 7.92 5.04 -19.34
CA GLY A 314 6.64 5.61 -18.94
C GLY A 314 5.45 4.66 -19.10
N LYS A 315 5.67 3.34 -18.98
CA LYS A 315 4.56 2.37 -18.89
C LYS A 315 4.21 2.09 -17.43
N VAL A 316 2.91 2.06 -17.16
CA VAL A 316 2.36 1.66 -15.85
C VAL A 316 1.94 0.19 -15.87
N TYR A 317 2.56 -0.60 -15.00
CA TYR A 317 2.23 -1.99 -14.70
C TYR A 317 1.43 -2.05 -13.39
N THR A 318 0.47 -2.96 -13.29
CA THR A 318 -0.35 -3.15 -12.09
C THR A 318 -0.41 -4.62 -11.69
N PHE A 319 -0.42 -4.92 -10.39
CA PHE A 319 -0.62 -6.27 -9.85
C PHE A 319 -1.18 -6.29 -8.42
N GLY A 320 -1.68 -7.45 -8.01
CA GLY A 320 -2.29 -7.70 -6.70
C GLY A 320 -3.78 -8.01 -6.83
N SER A 321 -4.58 -7.48 -5.90
CA SER A 321 -6.04 -7.56 -5.91
C SER A 321 -6.64 -6.69 -7.01
N GLY A 322 -7.71 -7.17 -7.65
CA GLY A 322 -8.38 -6.52 -8.77
C GLY A 322 -9.91 -6.51 -8.69
N GLY A 323 -10.48 -6.77 -7.50
CA GLY A 323 -11.92 -6.88 -7.29
C GLY A 323 -12.68 -5.57 -7.56
N GLN A 324 -12.05 -4.43 -7.27
CA GLN A 324 -12.60 -3.07 -7.48
C GLN A 324 -11.98 -2.39 -8.70
N TYR A 325 -11.51 -3.16 -9.69
CA TYR A 325 -10.84 -2.68 -10.91
C TYR A 325 -9.61 -1.78 -10.68
N GLN A 326 -9.04 -1.73 -9.47
CA GLN A 326 -7.84 -0.93 -9.14
C GLN A 326 -6.62 -1.24 -10.01
N LEU A 327 -6.60 -2.38 -10.70
CA LEU A 327 -5.55 -2.74 -11.66
C LEU A 327 -5.70 -2.09 -13.03
N GLY A 328 -6.84 -1.46 -13.34
CA GLY A 328 -7.10 -0.74 -14.60
C GLY A 328 -7.08 -1.63 -15.83
N ARG A 329 -7.26 -2.94 -15.65
CA ARG A 329 -7.27 -3.99 -16.69
C ARG A 329 -8.16 -5.14 -16.23
N LYS A 330 -8.66 -5.95 -17.18
CA LYS A 330 -9.47 -7.14 -16.85
C LYS A 330 -8.61 -8.28 -16.29
N ALA A 331 -8.37 -8.22 -14.98
CA ALA A 331 -7.50 -9.12 -14.23
C ALA A 331 -8.17 -10.44 -13.77
N THR A 332 -9.16 -10.95 -14.49
CA THR A 332 -9.87 -12.20 -14.19
C THR A 332 -9.95 -13.12 -15.41
N THR A 333 -9.41 -14.34 -15.29
CA THR A 333 -9.48 -15.37 -16.34
C THR A 333 -10.26 -16.60 -15.86
N ARG A 334 -10.86 -17.36 -16.79
CA ARG A 334 -11.65 -18.56 -16.47
C ARG A 334 -10.83 -19.68 -15.78
N HIS A 335 -9.51 -19.64 -15.88
CA HIS A 335 -8.62 -20.68 -15.35
C HIS A 335 -7.90 -20.26 -14.07
N GLU A 336 -7.74 -18.96 -13.81
CA GLU A 336 -6.92 -18.44 -12.71
C GLU A 336 -7.74 -17.59 -11.72
N GLY A 337 -8.97 -17.22 -12.07
CA GLY A 337 -9.86 -16.44 -11.21
C GLY A 337 -9.25 -15.10 -10.81
N THR A 338 -9.32 -14.78 -9.52
CA THR A 338 -8.70 -13.60 -8.91
C THR A 338 -7.17 -13.60 -8.97
N LYS A 339 -6.52 -14.78 -9.04
CA LYS A 339 -5.06 -14.87 -9.11
C LYS A 339 -4.45 -14.28 -10.39
N ALA A 340 -5.24 -14.07 -11.45
CA ALA A 340 -4.74 -13.40 -12.66
C ALA A 340 -4.31 -11.93 -12.40
N GLY A 341 -4.81 -11.30 -11.34
CA GLY A 341 -4.30 -9.99 -10.87
C GLY A 341 -2.87 -10.03 -10.34
N LEU A 342 -2.38 -11.17 -9.88
CA LEU A 342 -1.03 -11.31 -9.31
C LEU A 342 0.10 -11.23 -10.34
N ARG A 343 -0.20 -11.31 -11.65
CA ARG A 343 0.79 -11.02 -12.70
C ARG A 343 0.93 -9.50 -12.90
N PRO A 344 2.15 -8.93 -12.87
CA PRO A 344 2.40 -7.57 -13.37
C PRO A 344 2.15 -7.48 -14.88
N GLU A 345 1.16 -6.69 -15.27
CA GLU A 345 0.82 -6.40 -16.67
C GLU A 345 0.47 -4.91 -16.82
N CYS A 346 0.60 -4.36 -18.02
CA CYS A 346 0.29 -2.95 -18.28
C CYS A 346 -1.21 -2.65 -18.13
N CYS A 347 -1.58 -1.58 -17.42
CA CYS A 347 -2.98 -1.16 -17.33
C CYS A 347 -3.48 -0.43 -18.59
N TYR A 348 -2.59 0.25 -19.32
CA TYR A 348 -2.95 1.09 -20.46
C TYR A 348 -2.08 0.89 -21.70
N LYS A 349 -2.52 1.44 -22.84
CA LYS A 349 -1.87 1.37 -24.15
C LYS A 349 -0.84 2.49 -24.35
N PHE A 350 0.19 2.49 -23.51
CA PHE A 350 1.28 3.46 -23.56
C PHE A 350 2.06 3.42 -24.89
N SER A 351 2.60 4.57 -25.29
CA SER A 351 3.35 4.77 -26.54
C SER A 351 4.35 5.93 -26.41
N SER A 352 5.23 6.13 -27.40
CA SER A 352 6.15 7.28 -27.42
C SER A 352 5.48 8.66 -27.56
N LYS A 353 4.15 8.74 -27.62
CA LYS A 353 3.35 9.98 -27.63
C LYS A 353 2.44 10.16 -26.40
N MET A 354 2.27 9.11 -25.61
CA MET A 354 1.43 9.08 -24.41
C MET A 354 2.03 8.03 -23.47
N HIS A 355 2.72 8.53 -22.45
CA HIS A 355 3.42 7.75 -21.45
C HIS A 355 3.28 8.45 -20.09
N ALA A 356 3.22 7.67 -19.02
CA ALA A 356 3.16 8.20 -17.67
C ALA A 356 4.51 8.82 -17.27
N VAL A 357 4.47 9.94 -16.56
CA VAL A 357 5.62 10.58 -15.92
C VAL A 357 5.59 10.43 -14.41
N ASP A 358 4.41 10.24 -13.81
CA ASP A 358 4.27 9.84 -12.41
C ASP A 358 3.09 8.89 -12.15
N ILE A 359 3.12 8.19 -11.02
CA ILE A 359 2.06 7.26 -10.56
C ILE A 359 1.69 7.48 -9.08
N SER A 360 0.45 7.16 -8.73
CA SER A 360 -0.03 7.15 -7.34
C SER A 360 -1.20 6.18 -7.14
N ALA A 361 -1.64 6.01 -5.89
CA ALA A 361 -2.77 5.15 -5.52
C ALA A 361 -3.51 5.70 -4.29
N GLY A 362 -4.71 5.16 -4.08
CA GLY A 362 -5.39 5.06 -2.78
C GLY A 362 -5.69 3.60 -2.46
N SER A 363 -6.55 3.29 -1.48
CA SER A 363 -6.77 1.90 -1.04
C SER A 363 -7.25 0.99 -2.17
N TYR A 364 -8.27 1.45 -2.93
CA TYR A 364 -8.95 0.69 -3.98
C TYR A 364 -9.06 1.43 -5.31
N HIS A 365 -8.25 2.47 -5.50
CA HIS A 365 -8.18 3.24 -6.73
C HIS A 365 -6.74 3.67 -7.03
N SER A 366 -6.48 4.11 -8.26
CA SER A 366 -5.14 4.34 -8.80
C SER A 366 -5.10 5.53 -9.74
N PHE A 367 -3.93 6.16 -9.84
CA PHE A 367 -3.68 7.31 -10.70
C PHE A 367 -2.36 7.19 -11.48
N PHE A 368 -2.31 7.82 -12.65
CA PHE A 368 -1.05 8.27 -13.26
C PHE A 368 -1.19 9.69 -13.80
N ILE A 369 -0.06 10.41 -13.86
CA ILE A 369 0.06 11.69 -14.56
C ILE A 369 0.83 11.40 -15.85
N ASP A 370 0.33 11.87 -16.99
CA ASP A 370 0.97 11.64 -18.28
C ASP A 370 1.93 12.77 -18.72
N ASN A 371 2.65 12.51 -19.81
CA ASN A 371 3.65 13.44 -20.36
C ASN A 371 3.09 14.76 -20.93
N HIS A 372 1.78 14.98 -20.89
CA HIS A 372 1.12 16.26 -21.23
C HIS A 372 0.64 17.00 -19.98
N GLY A 373 0.72 16.37 -18.80
CA GLY A 373 0.23 16.88 -17.53
C GLY A 373 -1.23 16.51 -17.23
N GLU A 374 -1.84 15.63 -18.02
CA GLU A 374 -3.20 15.14 -17.76
C GLU A 374 -3.16 14.06 -16.66
N VAL A 375 -4.07 14.14 -15.70
CA VAL A 375 -4.21 13.14 -14.62
C VAL A 375 -5.27 12.12 -15.02
N TRP A 376 -4.93 10.85 -14.91
CA TRP A 376 -5.79 9.72 -15.26
C TRP A 376 -6.10 8.91 -14.00
N GLY A 377 -7.38 8.61 -13.76
CA GLY A 377 -7.87 7.87 -12.58
C GLY A 377 -8.66 6.61 -12.94
N TRP A 378 -8.61 5.59 -12.08
CA TRP A 378 -9.43 4.38 -12.20
C TRP A 378 -9.55 3.59 -10.87
N GLY A 379 -10.49 2.64 -10.80
CA GLY A 379 -10.78 1.81 -9.62
C GLY A 379 -12.15 2.11 -8.99
N LEU A 380 -12.28 1.89 -7.68
CA LEU A 380 -13.49 2.17 -6.90
C LEU A 380 -13.88 3.66 -6.97
N ASN A 381 -15.17 3.95 -7.23
CA ASN A 381 -15.67 5.31 -7.43
C ASN A 381 -17.03 5.61 -6.75
N ASN A 382 -17.45 4.78 -5.78
CA ASN A 382 -18.68 4.95 -5.00
C ASN A 382 -18.82 6.35 -4.35
N TYR A 383 -17.70 6.98 -3.97
CA TYR A 383 -17.63 8.35 -3.46
C TYR A 383 -16.95 9.32 -4.44
N SER A 384 -17.02 9.08 -5.75
CA SER A 384 -16.36 9.91 -6.80
C SER A 384 -14.84 10.07 -6.63
N GLN A 385 -14.19 9.24 -5.81
CA GLN A 385 -12.80 9.46 -5.37
C GLN A 385 -11.78 9.40 -6.52
N THR A 386 -12.11 8.76 -7.65
CA THR A 386 -11.26 8.79 -8.86
C THR A 386 -11.31 10.12 -9.62
N GLY A 387 -12.11 11.10 -9.17
CA GLY A 387 -12.33 12.40 -9.83
C GLY A 387 -13.42 12.37 -10.91
N HIS A 388 -14.25 11.32 -10.94
CA HIS A 388 -15.30 11.11 -11.93
C HIS A 388 -16.67 10.99 -11.25
N ASN A 389 -17.71 11.48 -11.93
CA ASN A 389 -19.04 11.63 -11.33
C ASN A 389 -20.06 10.59 -11.80
N ASP A 390 -19.66 9.65 -12.67
CA ASP A 390 -20.52 8.55 -13.13
C ASP A 390 -20.98 7.71 -11.93
N ASP A 391 -22.28 7.41 -11.90
CA ASP A 391 -22.93 6.51 -10.95
C ASP A 391 -22.68 6.82 -9.46
N THR A 392 -22.21 8.03 -9.14
CA THR A 392 -21.87 8.53 -7.80
C THR A 392 -22.92 8.15 -6.74
N GLY A 393 -22.47 7.55 -5.64
CA GLY A 393 -23.33 7.08 -4.54
C GLY A 393 -23.94 5.69 -4.73
N GLN A 394 -23.66 4.99 -5.84
CA GLN A 394 -23.97 3.56 -6.00
C GLN A 394 -22.77 2.70 -5.55
N ASP A 395 -23.05 1.57 -4.90
CA ASP A 395 -22.04 0.71 -4.28
C ASP A 395 -21.10 0.04 -5.31
N ASP A 396 -21.59 -0.19 -6.54
CA ASP A 396 -20.83 -0.75 -7.65
C ASP A 396 -20.26 0.32 -8.61
N ALA A 397 -20.34 1.61 -8.28
CA ALA A 397 -19.76 2.67 -9.10
C ALA A 397 -18.23 2.54 -9.17
N MET A 398 -17.72 2.31 -10.38
CA MET A 398 -16.32 1.96 -10.62
C MET A 398 -15.84 2.44 -12.00
N VAL A 399 -14.57 2.81 -12.08
CA VAL A 399 -13.92 3.22 -13.34
C VAL A 399 -12.99 2.09 -13.78
N LEU A 400 -13.47 1.28 -14.73
CA LEU A 400 -12.90 -0.04 -15.06
C LEU A 400 -11.51 0.00 -15.72
N MET A 401 -11.15 1.12 -16.33
CA MET A 401 -9.93 1.36 -17.11
C MET A 401 -9.48 2.82 -16.89
N PRO A 402 -8.19 3.15 -17.01
CA PRO A 402 -7.71 4.53 -16.91
C PRO A 402 -8.44 5.49 -17.87
N ARG A 403 -8.93 6.61 -17.33
CA ARG A 403 -9.58 7.72 -18.04
C ARG A 403 -9.07 9.07 -17.50
N PRO A 404 -8.91 10.12 -18.32
CA PRO A 404 -8.52 11.45 -17.86
C PRO A 404 -9.60 12.08 -16.97
N ILE A 405 -9.15 12.83 -15.96
CA ILE A 405 -9.99 13.52 -14.98
C ILE A 405 -10.22 14.95 -15.48
N ASP A 406 -11.29 15.17 -16.25
CA ASP A 406 -11.56 16.45 -16.92
C ASP A 406 -11.62 17.66 -15.97
N SER A 407 -12.01 17.47 -14.70
CA SER A 407 -12.08 18.52 -13.66
C SER A 407 -10.70 18.99 -13.13
N LEU A 408 -9.64 18.23 -13.43
CA LEU A 408 -8.25 18.60 -13.18
C LEU A 408 -7.55 19.19 -14.41
N SER A 409 -8.16 19.15 -15.60
CA SER A 409 -7.55 19.63 -16.84
C SER A 409 -7.09 21.09 -16.76
N GLY A 410 -5.83 21.32 -17.13
CA GLY A 410 -5.18 22.64 -17.05
C GLY A 410 -4.69 23.03 -15.65
N ARG A 411 -5.04 22.28 -14.59
CA ARG A 411 -4.39 22.39 -13.28
C ARG A 411 -3.10 21.58 -13.34
N LYS A 412 -1.96 22.20 -13.04
CA LYS A 412 -0.68 21.50 -13.00
C LYS A 412 -0.52 20.73 -11.70
N ILE A 413 -1.02 19.50 -11.65
CA ILE A 413 -0.90 18.63 -10.47
C ILE A 413 0.55 18.18 -10.30
N SER A 414 1.13 18.46 -9.12
CA SER A 414 2.50 18.10 -8.75
C SER A 414 2.55 16.84 -7.89
N GLN A 415 1.51 16.58 -7.10
CA GLN A 415 1.30 15.31 -6.40
C GLN A 415 -0.22 15.04 -6.24
N ILE A 416 -0.62 13.77 -6.34
CA ILE A 416 -1.97 13.28 -6.04
C ILE A 416 -1.84 12.02 -5.17
N VAL A 417 -2.71 11.85 -4.18
CA VAL A 417 -2.74 10.70 -3.26
C VAL A 417 -4.19 10.37 -2.90
N GLY A 418 -4.52 9.07 -2.89
CA GLY A 418 -5.82 8.60 -2.45
C GLY A 418 -5.80 8.07 -1.02
N GLY A 419 -6.90 8.25 -0.30
CA GLY A 419 -7.23 7.39 0.84
C GLY A 419 -8.09 6.21 0.37
N GLU A 420 -9.04 5.78 1.22
CA GLU A 420 -9.99 4.74 0.83
C GLU A 420 -11.12 5.31 -0.05
N HIS A 421 -11.79 6.33 0.47
CA HIS A 421 -12.99 6.94 -0.09
C HIS A 421 -12.84 8.44 -0.42
N HIS A 422 -11.60 8.95 -0.43
CA HIS A 422 -11.27 10.35 -0.70
C HIS A 422 -9.94 10.49 -1.44
N THR A 423 -9.68 11.66 -2.00
CA THR A 423 -8.42 11.99 -2.70
C THR A 423 -7.97 13.41 -2.39
N VAL A 424 -6.65 13.58 -2.25
CA VAL A 424 -5.97 14.86 -2.03
C VAL A 424 -4.96 15.08 -3.14
N ALA A 425 -4.84 16.30 -3.64
CA ALA A 425 -3.80 16.69 -4.58
C ALA A 425 -3.20 18.06 -4.23
N CYS A 426 -1.96 18.29 -4.66
CA CYS A 426 -1.39 19.63 -4.73
C CYS A 426 -0.92 19.96 -6.16
N THR A 427 -0.75 21.25 -6.41
CA THR A 427 -0.38 21.83 -7.71
C THR A 427 1.03 22.44 -7.68
N GLU A 428 1.62 22.70 -8.84
CA GLU A 428 2.88 23.46 -8.95
C GLU A 428 2.82 24.86 -8.29
N ASP A 429 1.65 25.51 -8.25
CA ASP A 429 1.43 26.79 -7.57
C ASP A 429 0.93 26.64 -6.11
N GLY A 430 0.95 25.41 -5.57
CA GLY A 430 0.72 25.12 -4.16
C GLY A 430 -0.75 25.05 -3.73
N GLN A 431 -1.73 25.16 -4.63
CA GLN A 431 -3.14 24.93 -4.29
C GLN A 431 -3.33 23.49 -3.82
N LEU A 432 -3.88 23.33 -2.62
CA LEU A 432 -4.34 22.06 -2.05
C LEU A 432 -5.77 21.79 -2.50
N LEU A 433 -6.01 20.65 -3.16
CA LEU A 433 -7.30 20.23 -3.70
C LEU A 433 -7.79 18.97 -2.98
N THR A 434 -9.09 18.89 -2.68
CA THR A 434 -9.72 17.70 -2.08
C THR A 434 -11.08 17.38 -2.71
N TRP A 435 -11.39 16.09 -2.78
CA TRP A 435 -12.70 15.56 -3.20
C TRP A 435 -12.93 14.15 -2.65
N GLY A 436 -14.17 13.69 -2.69
CA GLY A 436 -14.61 12.39 -2.19
C GLY A 436 -15.53 12.45 -0.97
N ARG A 437 -15.47 11.42 -0.12
CA ARG A 437 -16.33 11.24 1.05
C ARG A 437 -16.20 12.37 2.08
N ILE A 438 -17.33 12.84 2.59
CA ILE A 438 -17.43 13.94 3.56
C ILE A 438 -17.61 13.43 5.00
N ASP A 439 -18.22 12.25 5.18
CA ASP A 439 -18.73 11.72 6.47
C ASP A 439 -17.76 11.81 7.67
N GLY A 440 -16.49 11.47 7.46
CA GLY A 440 -15.43 11.48 8.48
C GLY A 440 -14.48 12.67 8.30
N HIS A 441 -14.98 13.75 7.71
CA HIS A 441 -14.26 14.98 7.37
C HIS A 441 -13.03 14.79 6.45
N GLN A 442 -12.96 13.69 5.70
CA GLN A 442 -11.77 13.30 4.92
C GLN A 442 -11.36 14.37 3.88
N VAL A 443 -12.32 15.11 3.31
CA VAL A 443 -12.05 16.22 2.37
C VAL A 443 -11.57 17.52 3.03
N GLY A 444 -11.68 17.69 4.34
CA GLY A 444 -11.16 18.87 5.06
C GLY A 444 -11.80 20.21 4.70
N GLN A 445 -12.97 20.21 4.04
CA GLN A 445 -13.68 21.42 3.62
C GLN A 445 -14.71 21.84 4.67
N SER A 446 -14.78 23.14 4.94
CA SER A 446 -15.80 23.74 5.79
C SER A 446 -17.18 23.71 5.13
N VAL A 447 -18.24 23.65 5.95
CA VAL A 447 -19.62 23.43 5.47
C VAL A 447 -20.12 24.47 4.45
N ASP A 448 -19.55 25.68 4.42
CA ASP A 448 -19.87 26.72 3.45
C ASP A 448 -19.37 26.45 2.01
N LYS A 449 -18.60 25.37 1.77
CA LYS A 449 -18.14 24.96 0.43
C LYS A 449 -19.11 24.04 -0.30
N TYR A 450 -19.99 23.36 0.42
CA TYR A 450 -20.91 22.38 -0.15
C TYR A 450 -22.14 23.06 -0.74
N ASN A 451 -22.47 22.73 -1.99
CA ASN A 451 -23.63 23.25 -2.72
C ASN A 451 -24.13 22.22 -3.74
N GLU A 452 -25.31 22.45 -4.31
CA GLU A 452 -25.99 21.52 -5.22
C GLU A 452 -25.22 21.25 -6.54
N ASP A 453 -24.30 22.12 -6.94
CA ASP A 453 -23.49 21.94 -8.16
C ASP A 453 -22.27 21.04 -7.91
N ASN A 454 -21.68 21.03 -6.69
CA ASN A 454 -20.42 20.33 -6.38
C ASN A 454 -20.53 19.18 -5.37
N THR A 455 -21.69 18.97 -4.74
CA THR A 455 -21.86 18.02 -3.63
C THR A 455 -23.15 17.21 -3.76
N VAL A 456 -23.05 15.89 -3.55
CA VAL A 456 -24.22 15.01 -3.40
C VAL A 456 -24.67 15.01 -1.94
N PHE A 457 -25.97 15.22 -1.74
CA PHE A 457 -26.63 15.24 -0.43
C PHE A 457 -27.52 14.01 -0.24
N ASP A 458 -27.72 13.59 1.02
CA ASP A 458 -28.69 12.54 1.37
C ASP A 458 -30.14 13.07 1.49
N GLU A 459 -31.09 12.16 1.73
CA GLU A 459 -32.51 12.48 1.95
C GLU A 459 -32.79 13.48 3.11
N ASN A 460 -31.80 13.69 3.99
CA ASN A 460 -31.87 14.62 5.11
C ASN A 460 -31.16 15.96 4.81
N ASN A 461 -30.78 16.21 3.55
CA ASN A 461 -29.97 17.34 3.09
C ASN A 461 -28.60 17.43 3.79
N ARG A 462 -27.97 16.29 4.12
CA ARG A 462 -26.59 16.27 4.63
C ARG A 462 -25.61 16.06 3.47
N PRO A 463 -24.52 16.84 3.36
CA PRO A 463 -23.51 16.63 2.34
C PRO A 463 -22.78 15.30 2.59
N ARG A 464 -22.69 14.43 1.58
CA ARG A 464 -22.08 13.08 1.68
C ARG A 464 -20.84 12.92 0.80
N ILE A 465 -20.88 13.47 -0.42
CA ILE A 465 -19.86 13.25 -1.45
C ILE A 465 -19.55 14.58 -2.13
N LEU A 466 -18.30 15.04 -2.02
CA LEU A 466 -17.78 16.21 -2.73
C LEU A 466 -17.24 15.74 -4.08
N VAL A 467 -17.93 16.04 -5.17
CA VAL A 467 -17.63 15.43 -6.48
C VAL A 467 -16.63 16.23 -7.31
N GLU A 468 -16.44 17.51 -7.02
CA GLU A 468 -15.44 18.36 -7.70
C GLU A 468 -14.17 18.58 -6.87
N PRO A 469 -12.96 18.49 -7.47
CA PRO A 469 -11.69 18.88 -6.86
C PRO A 469 -11.68 20.33 -6.35
N THR A 470 -11.97 20.50 -5.07
CA THR A 470 -12.25 21.81 -4.44
C THR A 470 -11.00 22.33 -3.73
N PRO A 471 -10.62 23.61 -3.93
CA PRO A 471 -9.41 24.17 -3.31
C PRO A 471 -9.61 24.54 -1.83
N ILE A 472 -8.73 24.03 -0.98
CA ILE A 472 -8.61 24.46 0.43
C ILE A 472 -7.88 25.81 0.46
N SER A 473 -8.47 26.78 1.17
CA SER A 473 -7.91 28.13 1.31
C SER A 473 -6.91 28.22 2.46
N GLY A 474 -5.82 28.97 2.27
CA GLY A 474 -4.90 29.36 3.35
C GLY A 474 -3.73 28.41 3.63
N ILE A 475 -3.60 27.31 2.88
CA ILE A 475 -2.45 26.40 2.89
C ILE A 475 -1.86 26.35 1.49
N TYR A 476 -0.54 26.47 1.39
CA TYR A 476 0.22 26.31 0.15
C TYR A 476 1.03 25.01 0.25
N ALA A 477 0.48 23.93 -0.28
CA ALA A 477 0.99 22.58 -0.09
C ALA A 477 2.06 22.21 -1.13
N THR A 478 3.24 21.81 -0.65
CA THR A 478 4.34 21.28 -1.48
C THR A 478 4.34 19.75 -1.54
N SER A 479 3.70 19.08 -0.56
CA SER A 479 3.46 17.64 -0.57
C SER A 479 2.18 17.30 0.20
N VAL A 480 1.55 16.19 -0.17
CA VAL A 480 0.31 15.65 0.42
C VAL A 480 0.45 14.17 0.75
N ALA A 481 -0.30 13.69 1.73
CA ALA A 481 -0.40 12.26 2.06
C ALA A 481 -1.81 11.92 2.58
N ALA A 482 -2.21 10.66 2.45
CA ALA A 482 -3.46 10.14 3.00
C ALA A 482 -3.23 8.78 3.68
N GLY A 483 -4.09 8.45 4.63
CA GLY A 483 -4.37 7.09 5.10
C GLY A 483 -5.77 6.67 4.68
N THR A 484 -6.38 5.69 5.36
CA THR A 484 -7.75 5.23 5.06
C THR A 484 -8.76 6.41 5.04
N ASP A 485 -8.89 7.11 6.18
CA ASP A 485 -9.80 8.25 6.37
C ASP A 485 -9.10 9.49 6.98
N THR A 486 -7.77 9.55 6.92
CA THR A 486 -6.97 10.73 7.31
C THR A 486 -6.23 11.33 6.14
N SER A 487 -5.97 12.63 6.24
CA SER A 487 -5.25 13.39 5.23
C SER A 487 -4.23 14.35 5.86
N PHE A 488 -3.17 14.62 5.10
CA PHE A 488 -2.05 15.48 5.48
C PHE A 488 -1.62 16.38 4.33
N ALA A 489 -1.19 17.60 4.68
CA ALA A 489 -0.54 18.53 3.76
C ALA A 489 0.70 19.15 4.43
N ILE A 490 1.79 19.29 3.67
CA ILE A 490 3.04 19.90 4.11
C ILE A 490 3.25 21.19 3.32
N ASP A 491 3.56 22.31 4.00
CA ASP A 491 3.84 23.60 3.36
C ASP A 491 5.32 23.78 2.98
N GLU A 492 5.65 24.83 2.22
CA GLU A 492 7.04 25.13 1.83
C GLU A 492 7.98 25.36 3.03
N ALA A 493 7.44 25.82 4.17
CA ALA A 493 8.20 26.00 5.41
C ALA A 493 8.38 24.68 6.20
N GLY A 494 7.87 23.55 5.69
CA GLY A 494 7.91 22.26 6.36
C GLY A 494 6.99 22.15 7.56
N LYS A 495 5.93 22.97 7.65
CA LYS A 495 4.84 22.76 8.60
C LYS A 495 3.91 21.68 8.06
N ILE A 496 3.34 20.87 8.94
CA ILE A 496 2.38 19.83 8.59
C ILE A 496 1.00 20.09 9.19
N TYR A 497 -0.01 19.93 8.34
CA TYR A 497 -1.42 20.04 8.65
C TYR A 497 -2.06 18.66 8.52
N SER A 498 -3.03 18.34 9.37
CA SER A 498 -3.80 17.08 9.32
C SER A 498 -5.28 17.30 9.56
N TRP A 499 -6.10 16.41 9.00
CA TRP A 499 -7.56 16.41 9.13
C TRP A 499 -8.16 15.02 8.86
N GLY A 500 -9.48 14.90 9.03
CA GLY A 500 -10.22 13.66 8.86
C GLY A 500 -10.41 12.88 10.17
N PHE A 501 -10.63 11.57 10.04
CA PHE A 501 -11.00 10.66 11.13
C PHE A 501 -9.91 10.55 12.19
N SER A 502 -10.23 10.69 13.48
CA SER A 502 -9.25 10.83 14.57
C SER A 502 -9.44 9.90 15.76
N ALA A 503 -10.39 8.96 15.73
CA ALA A 503 -10.71 8.09 16.87
C ALA A 503 -9.48 7.42 17.53
N ASN A 504 -8.56 6.90 16.71
CA ASN A 504 -7.35 6.22 17.17
C ASN A 504 -6.14 7.17 17.21
N TYR A 505 -6.36 8.49 17.28
CA TYR A 505 -5.36 9.58 17.27
C TYR A 505 -4.51 9.72 15.99
N GLN A 506 -4.84 9.05 14.88
CA GLN A 506 -4.02 9.08 13.66
C GLN A 506 -3.88 10.48 13.01
N THR A 507 -4.66 11.49 13.38
CA THR A 507 -4.40 12.89 12.97
C THR A 507 -3.21 13.54 13.69
N GLY A 508 -2.78 13.00 14.84
CA GLY A 508 -1.75 13.58 15.69
C GLY A 508 -2.18 14.81 16.48
N GLN A 509 -3.47 15.18 16.44
CA GLN A 509 -4.01 16.39 17.08
C GLN A 509 -4.27 16.26 18.58
N GLY A 510 -3.96 15.13 19.20
CA GLY A 510 -4.15 14.92 20.64
C GLY A 510 -5.59 14.65 21.07
N THR A 511 -6.51 14.43 20.13
CA THR A 511 -7.94 14.16 20.36
C THR A 511 -8.41 12.88 19.66
N GLU A 512 -9.49 12.31 20.19
CA GLU A 512 -10.28 11.22 19.61
C GLU A 512 -11.37 11.78 18.67
N ASP A 513 -11.71 13.07 18.78
CA ASP A 513 -12.71 13.74 17.95
C ASP A 513 -12.18 14.05 16.54
N ASP A 514 -12.98 13.81 15.50
CA ASP A 514 -12.60 14.03 14.11
C ASP A 514 -12.31 15.51 13.80
N VAL A 515 -11.38 15.73 12.86
CA VAL A 515 -10.79 17.05 12.61
C VAL A 515 -11.36 17.62 11.31
N GLU A 516 -12.34 18.52 11.42
CA GLU A 516 -13.15 19.06 10.31
C GLU A 516 -12.32 19.69 9.18
N VAL A 517 -11.25 20.42 9.54
CA VAL A 517 -10.43 21.21 8.60
C VAL A 517 -8.93 21.03 8.87
N PRO A 518 -8.06 21.18 7.85
CA PRO A 518 -6.60 21.07 7.96
C PRO A 518 -6.00 21.88 9.12
N THR A 519 -5.64 21.18 10.19
CA THR A 519 -5.16 21.78 11.43
C THR A 519 -3.65 21.56 11.56
N LEU A 520 -2.91 22.61 11.92
CA LEU A 520 -1.46 22.52 12.14
C LEU A 520 -1.15 21.54 13.29
N ILE A 521 -0.30 20.53 13.06
CA ILE A 521 0.11 19.59 14.13
C ILE A 521 1.12 20.26 15.06
N ASP A 522 0.61 21.00 16.05
CA ASP A 522 1.46 21.73 17.00
C ASP A 522 1.86 20.86 18.22
N ASN A 523 3.10 20.36 18.20
CA ASN A 523 3.69 19.61 19.32
C ASN A 523 5.18 19.94 19.51
N THR A 524 5.68 19.90 20.75
CA THR A 524 7.09 20.19 21.10
C THR A 524 8.11 19.33 20.36
N ALA A 525 7.74 18.13 19.94
CA ALA A 525 8.61 17.24 19.17
C ALA A 525 8.85 17.71 17.71
N VAL A 526 7.88 18.40 17.10
CA VAL A 526 7.91 18.84 15.69
C VAL A 526 8.05 20.35 15.52
N ARG A 527 7.83 21.16 16.56
CA ARG A 527 8.09 22.61 16.54
C ARG A 527 9.53 22.91 16.10
N GLY A 528 9.68 23.70 15.05
CA GLY A 528 10.97 24.09 14.48
C GLY A 528 11.64 23.01 13.60
N ARG A 529 11.06 21.80 13.51
CA ARG A 529 11.52 20.76 12.59
C ARG A 529 10.89 20.99 11.22
N LYS A 530 11.69 20.92 10.15
CA LYS A 530 11.19 20.94 8.77
C LYS A 530 10.69 19.55 8.41
N ILE A 531 9.37 19.35 8.43
CA ILE A 531 8.74 18.11 7.95
C ILE A 531 8.84 18.07 6.42
N VAL A 532 9.17 16.91 5.86
CA VAL A 532 9.36 16.70 4.41
C VAL A 532 8.64 15.47 3.86
N TRP A 533 8.08 14.63 4.72
CA TRP A 533 7.28 13.47 4.33
C TRP A 533 6.26 13.11 5.41
N ALA A 534 5.12 12.57 4.98
CA ALA A 534 4.09 12.00 5.82
C ALA A 534 3.52 10.73 5.18
N GLY A 535 2.99 9.83 6.00
CA GLY A 535 2.27 8.64 5.57
C GLY A 535 1.46 8.05 6.73
N ALA A 536 0.45 7.27 6.40
CA ALA A 536 -0.44 6.63 7.37
C ALA A 536 -0.79 5.21 6.94
N GLY A 537 -1.10 4.36 7.93
CA GLY A 537 -1.76 3.08 7.72
C GLY A 537 -3.25 3.18 8.09
N GLY A 538 -3.82 2.08 8.57
CA GLY A 538 -5.22 2.03 8.99
C GLY A 538 -5.53 2.83 10.25
N GLN A 539 -4.67 2.75 11.27
CA GLN A 539 -4.89 3.35 12.61
C GLN A 539 -3.70 4.12 13.19
N TYR A 540 -2.65 4.32 12.40
CA TYR A 540 -1.39 4.94 12.82
C TYR A 540 -0.85 5.86 11.72
N SER A 541 0.03 6.78 12.09
CA SER A 541 0.62 7.77 11.18
C SER A 541 2.06 8.10 11.54
N ILE A 542 2.84 8.42 10.52
CA ILE A 542 4.27 8.71 10.60
C ILE A 542 4.56 9.98 9.82
N VAL A 543 5.33 10.88 10.43
CA VAL A 543 5.85 12.09 9.77
C VAL A 543 7.36 12.15 9.97
N ALA A 544 8.07 12.60 8.94
CA ALA A 544 9.53 12.60 8.91
C ALA A 544 10.08 13.99 8.65
N ALA A 545 11.05 14.40 9.46
CA ALA A 545 11.73 15.69 9.36
C ALA A 545 13.16 15.53 8.86
N GLU A 546 13.71 16.56 8.21
CA GLU A 546 15.15 16.62 7.96
C GLU A 546 15.93 16.56 9.29
N SER A 547 16.90 15.64 9.38
CA SER A 547 17.70 15.48 10.59
C SER A 547 18.80 16.53 10.68
N GLU A 548 18.67 17.44 11.67
CA GLU A 548 19.63 18.52 11.95
C GLU A 548 21.06 18.02 12.21
N ASN A 549 21.19 16.75 12.63
CA ASN A 549 22.48 16.12 12.93
C ASN A 549 23.30 15.77 11.69
N ALA A 550 22.73 15.78 10.49
CA ALA A 550 23.43 15.40 9.25
C ALA A 550 24.61 16.32 8.89
N GLY A 551 24.63 17.57 9.38
CA GLY A 551 25.67 18.55 9.06
C GLY A 551 26.89 18.56 10.00
N GLN A 552 26.86 17.92 11.18
CA GLN A 552 27.90 18.06 12.19
C GLN A 552 28.97 16.95 12.16
N ASN A 553 29.69 16.85 11.04
CA ASN A 553 30.94 16.10 10.93
C ASN A 553 32.01 16.99 10.27
N GLY A 554 32.92 17.58 11.05
CA GLY A 554 34.09 18.28 10.46
C GLY A 554 34.78 19.35 11.33
N GLN A 555 34.08 20.03 12.23
CA GLN A 555 34.68 21.05 13.10
C GLN A 555 34.77 20.61 14.57
N VAL A 556 35.80 19.81 14.86
CA VAL A 556 36.34 19.72 16.22
C VAL A 556 36.97 21.08 16.52
N ASN A 557 36.26 21.94 17.25
CA ASN A 557 36.77 23.23 17.71
C ASN A 557 37.82 23.05 18.82
N GLY A 558 38.99 22.55 18.43
CA GLY A 558 40.17 22.43 19.28
C GLY A 558 40.73 23.80 19.65
N HIS A 559 40.13 24.45 20.64
CA HIS A 559 40.67 25.64 21.29
C HIS A 559 41.93 25.25 22.10
N ALA A 560 43.03 25.06 21.39
CA ALA A 560 44.36 24.88 21.95
C ALA A 560 44.81 26.20 22.59
N ASN A 561 44.54 26.35 23.89
CA ASN A 561 44.89 27.53 24.67
C ASN A 561 46.40 27.54 24.97
N GLY A 562 47.21 27.82 23.95
CA GLY A 562 48.63 28.11 24.09
C GLY A 562 48.81 29.57 24.54
N GLY A 563 49.28 29.78 25.77
CA GLY A 563 49.52 31.12 26.33
C GLY A 563 50.85 31.75 25.88
N GLY A 564 51.05 33.04 26.16
CA GLY A 564 52.33 33.70 25.84
C GLY A 564 52.43 35.22 25.96
N SER A 565 52.05 35.83 27.09
CA SER A 565 52.66 37.09 27.60
C SER A 565 52.22 37.38 29.04
#